data_AF-A0A937N1V6-F1
#
_entry.id   AF-A0A937N1V6-F1
#
_cell.length_a   1.000
_cell.length_b   1.000
_cell.length_c   1.000
_cell.angle_alpha   90.00
_cell.angle_beta   90.00
_cell.angle_gamma   90.00
#
_symmetry.space_group_name_H-M   'P 1'
#
loop_
_entity.id
_entity.type
_entity.pdbx_description
1 polymer ?
#
loop_
_entity_poly.entity_id
_entity_poly.type
_entity_poly.pdbx_seq_one_letter_code
_entity_poly.pdbx_strand_id
1 'polypeptide(L)'
;MKREYREVAATSMKARGALTVASLRAARRVEEMTARYQELADDAEVQRALEQLGSGANKLGPTPALGRNLKRIQSNDERLLTDKVMGFFGGEEESVFHVEAIVNDRASALFAFRPQAEFSLIPEHVLREAGIPYDAEWKLEREVNGVSFRSNRVVIPSLRLGRFVSANIEAFVLPADTRNLSGFLADNAFPNFRIDVKPGESVARLRPTR
;
A
#
# COMPACT_ATOMS: atom_id res chain seq x y z
N MET A 1 -11.54 -2.87 -25.15
CA MET A 1 -12.40 -2.70 -23.94
C MET A 1 -12.93 -1.26 -23.90
N LYS A 2 -14.23 -1.00 -23.66
CA LYS A 2 -14.78 0.38 -23.76
C LYS A 2 -14.12 1.33 -22.73
N ARG A 3 -13.73 2.54 -23.14
CA ARG A 3 -13.10 3.58 -22.31
C ARG A 3 -13.81 3.79 -20.96
N GLU A 4 -15.14 3.79 -20.99
CA GLU A 4 -16.01 3.93 -19.83
C GLU A 4 -15.79 2.84 -18.76
N TYR A 5 -15.53 1.59 -19.17
CA TYR A 5 -15.23 0.51 -18.22
C TYR A 5 -13.91 0.75 -17.47
N ARG A 6 -12.90 1.29 -18.16
CA ARG A 6 -11.60 1.60 -17.52
C ARG A 6 -11.73 2.70 -16.49
N GLU A 7 -12.50 3.74 -16.79
CA GLU A 7 -12.75 4.84 -15.85
C GLU A 7 -13.50 4.34 -14.61
N VAL A 8 -14.51 3.49 -14.80
CA VAL A 8 -15.23 2.86 -13.68
C VAL A 8 -14.31 1.94 -12.87
N ALA A 9 -13.50 1.10 -13.53
CA ALA A 9 -12.56 0.21 -12.87
C ALA A 9 -11.51 1.00 -12.07
N ALA A 10 -10.88 2.00 -12.68
CA ALA A 10 -9.89 2.86 -12.03
C ALA A 10 -10.48 3.60 -10.81
N THR A 11 -11.71 4.11 -10.93
CA THR A 11 -12.42 4.77 -9.83
C THR A 11 -12.72 3.80 -8.69
N SER A 12 -13.20 2.60 -9.02
CA SER A 12 -13.50 1.55 -8.03
C SER A 12 -12.25 1.07 -7.30
N MET A 13 -11.15 0.91 -8.03
CA MET A 13 -9.85 0.56 -7.46
C MET A 13 -9.39 1.66 -6.51
N LYS A 14 -9.33 2.92 -6.95
CA LYS A 14 -8.94 4.06 -6.11
C LYS A 14 -9.75 4.15 -4.81
N ALA A 15 -11.07 3.91 -4.87
CA ALA A 15 -11.92 3.88 -3.68
C ALA A 15 -11.57 2.71 -2.75
N ARG A 16 -11.32 1.52 -3.31
CA ARG A 16 -10.86 0.35 -2.54
C ARG A 16 -9.51 0.59 -1.88
N GLY A 17 -8.54 1.17 -2.58
CA GLY A 17 -7.23 1.47 -1.99
C GLY A 17 -7.31 2.51 -0.91
N ALA A 18 -8.10 3.58 -1.09
CA ALA A 18 -8.35 4.56 -0.04
C ALA A 18 -8.95 3.92 1.22
N LEU A 19 -9.93 3.02 1.04
CA LEU A 19 -10.51 2.24 2.14
C LEU A 19 -9.48 1.33 2.81
N THR A 20 -8.63 0.68 2.03
CA THR A 20 -7.57 -0.21 2.54
C THR A 20 -6.53 0.57 3.33
N VAL A 21 -6.06 1.71 2.82
CA VAL A 21 -5.17 2.64 3.54
C VAL A 21 -5.80 3.12 4.84
N ALA A 22 -7.09 3.48 4.82
CA ALA A 22 -7.80 3.90 6.03
C ALA A 22 -7.88 2.77 7.07
N SER A 23 -8.13 1.54 6.63
CA SER A 23 -8.16 0.35 7.50
C SER A 23 -6.78 0.07 8.12
N LEU A 24 -5.71 0.08 7.31
CA LEU A 24 -4.33 -0.09 7.78
C LEU A 24 -3.93 0.99 8.79
N ARG A 25 -4.31 2.25 8.53
CA ARG A 25 -4.08 3.35 9.47
C ARG A 25 -4.83 3.14 10.78
N ALA A 26 -6.08 2.69 10.72
CA ALA A 26 -6.87 2.40 11.92
C ALA A 26 -6.26 1.26 12.74
N ALA A 27 -5.84 0.17 12.08
CA ALA A 27 -5.15 -0.95 12.72
C ALA A 27 -3.86 -0.48 13.44
N ARG A 28 -3.02 0.32 12.78
CA ARG A 28 -1.81 0.87 13.40
C ARG A 28 -2.12 1.75 14.62
N ARG A 29 -3.14 2.61 14.54
CA ARG A 29 -3.54 3.46 15.69
C ARG A 29 -4.04 2.64 16.86
N VAL A 30 -4.72 1.54 16.59
CA VAL A 30 -5.15 0.58 17.61
C VAL A 30 -3.96 -0.08 18.28
N GLU A 31 -2.96 -0.52 17.51
CA GLU A 31 -1.73 -1.11 18.04
C GLU A 31 -0.98 -0.11 18.93
N GLU A 32 -0.77 1.12 18.46
CA GLU A 32 -0.15 2.22 19.23
C GLU A 32 -0.91 2.48 20.53
N MET A 33 -2.24 2.56 20.48
CA MET A 33 -3.07 2.79 21.66
C MET A 33 -3.03 1.60 22.63
N THR A 34 -3.02 0.36 22.13
CA THR A 34 -2.95 -0.85 22.95
C THR A 34 -1.61 -0.96 23.66
N ALA A 35 -0.52 -0.68 22.94
CA ALA A 35 0.82 -0.59 23.53
C ALA A 35 0.87 0.47 24.64
N ARG A 36 0.26 1.64 24.41
CA ARG A 36 0.22 2.70 25.43
C ARG A 36 -0.60 2.31 26.67
N TYR A 37 -1.70 1.60 26.49
CA TYR A 37 -2.46 1.06 27.63
C TYR A 37 -1.62 0.06 28.43
N GLN A 38 -0.85 -0.79 27.76
CA GLN A 38 0.02 -1.75 28.43
C GLN A 38 1.13 -1.05 29.21
N GLU A 39 1.81 -0.08 28.59
CA GLU A 39 2.83 0.75 29.27
C GLU A 39 2.29 1.40 30.55
N LEU A 40 1.09 2.01 30.48
CA LEU A 40 0.47 2.66 31.63
C LEU A 40 -0.04 1.66 32.67
N ALA A 41 -0.45 0.46 32.26
CA ALA A 41 -0.86 -0.59 33.18
C ALA A 41 0.33 -1.13 33.99
N ASP A 42 1.53 -1.11 33.41
CA ASP A 42 2.77 -1.56 34.06
C ASP A 42 3.45 -0.46 34.89
N ASP A 43 2.95 0.78 34.84
CA ASP A 43 3.48 1.92 35.59
C ASP A 43 3.02 1.90 37.06
N ALA A 44 3.99 1.83 37.98
CA ALA A 44 3.75 1.72 39.41
C ALA A 44 3.11 2.98 40.04
N GLU A 45 3.27 4.16 39.44
CA GLU A 45 2.59 5.39 39.88
C GLU A 45 1.12 5.35 39.45
N VAL A 46 0.85 4.92 38.21
CA VAL A 46 -0.50 4.74 37.69
C VAL A 46 -1.26 3.69 38.49
N GLN A 47 -0.63 2.55 38.80
CA GLN A 47 -1.25 1.52 39.65
C GLN A 47 -1.61 2.06 41.04
N ARG A 48 -0.69 2.79 41.69
CA ARG A 48 -0.95 3.42 42.99
C ARG A 48 -2.09 4.44 42.92
N ALA A 49 -2.16 5.24 41.86
CA ALA A 49 -3.26 6.18 41.66
C ALA A 49 -4.61 5.46 41.44
N LEU A 50 -4.62 4.35 40.71
CA LEU A 50 -5.83 3.53 40.50
C LEU A 50 -6.30 2.86 41.79
N GLU A 51 -5.39 2.40 42.65
CA GLU A 51 -5.72 1.83 43.96
C GLU A 51 -6.41 2.87 44.87
N GLN A 52 -5.96 4.13 44.83
CA GLN A 52 -6.57 5.23 45.59
C GLN A 52 -8.00 5.56 45.14
N LEU A 53 -8.36 5.26 43.89
CA LEU A 53 -9.70 5.48 43.33
C LEU A 53 -10.72 4.39 43.70
N GLY A 54 -10.32 3.37 44.48
CA GLY A 54 -11.19 2.33 45.00
C GLY A 54 -11.05 0.98 44.30
N SER A 55 -11.12 -0.09 45.09
CA SER A 55 -10.91 -1.47 44.66
C SER A 55 -12.08 -2.01 43.84
N GLY A 56 -11.91 -2.18 42.53
CA GLY A 56 -12.70 -3.16 41.76
C GLY A 56 -13.23 -2.73 40.40
N ALA A 57 -13.40 -1.42 40.14
CA ALA A 57 -14.01 -0.94 38.88
C ALA A 57 -13.03 -0.23 37.92
N ASN A 58 -11.88 0.23 38.41
CA ASN A 58 -10.97 1.08 37.65
C ASN A 58 -9.77 0.27 37.13
N LYS A 59 -10.02 -0.69 36.22
CA LYS A 59 -8.93 -1.36 35.50
C LYS A 59 -8.57 -0.55 34.27
N LEU A 60 -7.29 -0.20 34.13
CA LEU A 60 -6.78 0.36 32.89
C LEU A 60 -6.82 -0.72 31.80
N GLY A 61 -7.39 -0.40 30.65
CA GLY A 61 -7.45 -1.33 29.54
C GLY A 61 -8.48 -0.94 28.49
N PRO A 62 -8.43 -1.56 27.30
CA PRO A 62 -9.37 -1.31 26.24
C PRO A 62 -10.80 -1.64 26.69
N THR A 63 -11.74 -0.75 26.41
CA THR A 63 -13.16 -0.99 26.72
C THR A 63 -13.69 -2.21 25.93
N PRO A 64 -14.73 -2.91 26.41
CA PRO A 64 -15.36 -3.98 25.64
C PRO A 64 -15.84 -3.51 24.25
N ALA A 65 -16.25 -2.25 24.13
CA ALA A 65 -16.62 -1.63 22.86
C ALA A 65 -15.42 -1.51 21.90
N LEU A 66 -14.26 -1.09 22.41
CA LEU A 66 -13.02 -1.05 21.64
C LEU A 66 -12.67 -2.45 21.12
N GLY A 67 -12.66 -3.47 21.98
CA GLY A 67 -12.38 -4.85 21.57
C GLY A 67 -13.30 -5.38 20.46
N ARG A 68 -14.60 -5.04 20.50
CA ARG A 68 -15.55 -5.37 19.41
C ARG A 68 -15.22 -4.64 18.11
N ASN A 69 -14.82 -3.37 18.19
CA ASN A 69 -14.43 -2.60 17.01
C ASN A 69 -13.13 -3.12 16.40
N LEU A 70 -12.18 -3.60 17.21
CA LEU A 70 -10.94 -4.21 16.70
C LEU A 70 -11.23 -5.44 15.85
N LYS A 71 -12.07 -6.35 16.35
CA LYS A 71 -12.48 -7.53 15.61
C LYS A 71 -13.15 -7.18 14.28
N ARG A 72 -13.91 -6.08 14.24
CA ARG A 72 -14.52 -5.59 12.99
C ARG A 72 -13.49 -5.07 12.01
N ILE A 73 -12.49 -4.31 12.47
CA ILE A 73 -11.37 -3.84 11.62
C ILE A 73 -10.62 -5.04 11.04
N GLN A 74 -10.23 -6.00 11.89
CA GLN A 74 -9.53 -7.22 11.46
C GLN A 74 -10.35 -8.03 10.44
N SER A 75 -11.65 -8.21 10.69
CA SER A 75 -12.52 -8.91 9.73
C SER A 75 -12.68 -8.17 8.40
N ASN A 76 -12.63 -6.84 8.41
CA ASN A 76 -12.62 -6.05 7.18
C ASN A 76 -11.29 -6.17 6.44
N ASP A 77 -10.16 -6.20 7.16
CA ASP A 77 -8.85 -6.42 6.57
C ASP A 77 -8.78 -7.76 5.84
N GLU A 78 -9.31 -8.84 6.41
CA GLU A 78 -9.38 -10.15 5.72
C GLU A 78 -10.17 -10.11 4.40
N ARG A 79 -11.16 -9.21 4.28
CA ARG A 79 -11.96 -9.03 3.06
C ARG A 79 -11.28 -8.12 2.03
N LEU A 80 -10.49 -7.16 2.50
CA LEU A 80 -9.75 -6.21 1.65
C LEU A 80 -8.42 -6.79 1.16
N LEU A 81 -7.75 -7.56 2.01
CA LEU A 81 -6.43 -8.14 1.80
C LEU A 81 -6.59 -9.59 1.32
N THR A 82 -6.75 -9.77 0.01
CA THR A 82 -6.95 -11.08 -0.62
C THR A 82 -5.76 -11.44 -1.53
N ASP A 83 -5.71 -12.68 -2.01
CA ASP A 83 -4.83 -13.08 -3.13
C ASP A 83 -5.37 -12.70 -4.51
N LYS A 84 -6.54 -12.05 -4.58
CA LYS A 84 -7.19 -11.66 -5.83
C LYS A 84 -7.28 -10.16 -5.87
N VAL A 85 -6.44 -9.54 -6.68
CA VAL A 85 -6.47 -8.09 -6.87
C VAL A 85 -7.20 -7.76 -8.16
N MET A 86 -8.06 -6.75 -8.09
CA MET A 86 -8.70 -6.23 -9.29
C MET A 86 -7.67 -5.48 -10.12
N GLY A 87 -7.90 -5.44 -11.42
CA GLY A 87 -7.15 -4.63 -12.36
C GLY A 87 -7.86 -4.56 -13.69
N PHE A 88 -7.24 -3.89 -14.65
CA PHE A 88 -7.78 -3.79 -15.99
C PHE A 88 -6.65 -3.70 -17.01
N PHE A 89 -6.94 -4.14 -18.22
CA PHE A 89 -6.04 -3.99 -19.35
C PHE A 89 -6.23 -2.61 -20.00
N GLY A 90 -5.14 -1.86 -20.18
CA GLY A 90 -5.12 -0.48 -20.65
C GLY A 90 -3.82 -0.09 -21.35
N GLY A 91 -3.76 1.15 -21.82
CA GLY A 91 -2.66 1.66 -22.66
C GLY A 91 -2.98 1.64 -24.16
N GLU A 92 -2.03 2.08 -24.97
CA GLU A 92 -2.19 2.22 -26.44
C GLU A 92 -2.50 0.88 -27.12
N GLU A 93 -2.05 -0.25 -26.56
CA GLU A 93 -2.22 -1.59 -27.13
C GLU A 93 -3.17 -2.51 -26.34
N GLU A 94 -3.87 -2.01 -25.32
CA GLU A 94 -4.65 -2.83 -24.36
C GLU A 94 -3.88 -4.01 -23.73
N SER A 95 -2.55 -4.03 -23.82
CA SER A 95 -1.72 -5.17 -23.41
C SER A 95 -1.20 -5.06 -21.97
N VAL A 96 -1.27 -3.86 -21.37
CA VAL A 96 -0.70 -3.58 -20.06
C VAL A 96 -1.75 -3.73 -18.98
N PHE A 97 -1.51 -4.67 -18.06
CA PHE A 97 -2.35 -4.85 -16.89
C PHE A 97 -2.06 -3.75 -15.87
N HIS A 98 -3.09 -3.03 -15.45
CA HIS A 98 -3.00 -2.00 -14.43
C HIS A 98 -3.55 -2.54 -13.12
N VAL A 99 -2.82 -2.32 -12.04
CA VAL A 99 -3.15 -2.82 -10.71
C VAL A 99 -2.98 -1.70 -9.67
N GLU A 100 -3.77 -1.75 -8.62
CA GLU A 100 -3.62 -0.86 -7.48
C GLU A 100 -2.64 -1.46 -6.48
N ALA A 101 -1.65 -0.67 -6.07
CA ALA A 101 -0.72 -1.03 -5.01
C ALA A 101 -0.70 0.05 -3.93
N ILE A 102 -0.43 -0.36 -2.70
CA ILE A 102 -0.31 0.53 -1.54
C ILE A 102 1.17 0.68 -1.20
N VAL A 103 1.63 1.92 -1.22
CA VAL A 103 3.02 2.31 -0.94
C VAL A 103 3.12 2.78 0.51
N ASN A 104 4.03 2.16 1.25
CA ASN A 104 4.34 2.43 2.66
C ASN A 104 3.11 2.42 3.59
N ASP A 105 2.12 1.59 3.28
CA ASP A 105 0.81 1.52 3.97
C ASP A 105 0.10 2.89 4.12
N ARG A 106 0.41 3.85 3.22
CA ARG A 106 0.01 5.27 3.35
C ARG A 106 -0.58 5.86 2.08
N ALA A 107 -0.06 5.50 0.92
CA ALA A 107 -0.55 6.00 -0.36
C ALA A 107 -1.04 4.84 -1.23
N SER A 108 -2.19 5.01 -1.90
CA SER A 108 -2.65 4.07 -2.91
C SER A 108 -2.49 4.67 -4.29
N ALA A 109 -1.96 3.90 -5.23
CA ALA A 109 -1.81 4.34 -6.61
C ALA A 109 -2.02 3.20 -7.60
N LEU A 110 -2.47 3.57 -8.79
CA LEU A 110 -2.56 2.68 -9.94
C LEU A 110 -1.21 2.64 -10.65
N PHE A 111 -0.72 1.43 -10.89
CA PHE A 111 0.51 1.18 -11.60
C PHE A 111 0.25 0.26 -12.79
N ALA A 112 0.97 0.49 -13.89
CA ALA A 112 1.14 -0.51 -14.91
C ALA A 112 2.01 -1.65 -14.37
N PHE A 113 1.63 -2.91 -14.56
CA PHE A 113 2.48 -4.06 -14.28
C PHE A 113 3.28 -4.42 -15.53
N ARG A 114 4.60 -4.28 -15.47
CA ARG A 114 5.55 -4.51 -16.57
C ARG A 114 6.60 -5.53 -16.14
N PRO A 115 6.30 -6.83 -16.16
CA PRO A 115 7.20 -7.85 -15.61
C PRO A 115 8.57 -7.91 -16.30
N GLN A 116 8.66 -7.48 -17.56
CA GLN A 116 9.90 -7.47 -18.34
C GLN A 116 10.74 -6.20 -18.14
N ALA A 117 10.27 -5.22 -17.37
CA ALA A 117 11.04 -4.02 -17.13
C ALA A 117 12.17 -4.28 -16.13
N GLU A 118 13.30 -3.60 -16.33
CA GLU A 118 14.51 -3.76 -15.50
C GLU A 118 14.33 -3.17 -14.08
N PHE A 119 13.50 -2.15 -13.93
CA PHE A 119 13.30 -1.42 -12.69
C PHE A 119 11.86 -0.93 -12.55
N SER A 120 11.42 -0.61 -11.34
CA SER A 120 10.11 0.01 -11.10
C SER A 120 10.18 1.55 -11.14
N LEU A 121 9.10 2.20 -11.57
CA LEU A 121 8.94 3.65 -11.53
C LEU A 121 7.78 4.08 -10.64
N ILE A 122 8.08 4.94 -9.66
CA ILE A 122 7.09 5.48 -8.73
C ILE A 122 6.91 6.98 -8.97
N PRO A 123 5.70 7.46 -9.25
CA PRO A 123 5.45 8.89 -9.39
C PRO A 123 5.80 9.66 -8.12
N GLU A 124 6.39 10.83 -8.29
CA GLU A 124 6.80 11.72 -7.21
C GLU A 124 5.70 11.98 -6.17
N HIS A 125 4.47 12.25 -6.65
CA HIS A 125 3.33 12.51 -5.77
C HIS A 125 2.98 11.33 -4.86
N VAL A 126 3.18 10.08 -5.33
CA VAL A 126 2.92 8.87 -4.54
C VAL A 126 3.95 8.75 -3.42
N LEU A 127 5.23 9.06 -3.68
CA LEU A 127 6.27 9.06 -2.65
C LEU A 127 5.99 10.11 -1.57
N ARG A 128 5.55 11.29 -1.99
CA ARG A 128 5.17 12.38 -1.08
C ARG A 128 4.00 11.99 -0.19
N GLU A 129 2.93 11.43 -0.77
CA GLU A 129 1.77 10.92 -0.02
C GLU A 129 2.14 9.75 0.91
N ALA A 130 3.08 8.90 0.47
CA ALA A 130 3.60 7.80 1.27
C ALA A 130 4.56 8.26 2.39
N GLY A 131 4.96 9.53 2.39
CA GLY A 131 5.96 10.08 3.31
C GLY A 131 7.33 9.43 3.16
N ILE A 132 7.69 9.03 1.94
CA ILE A 132 9.01 8.48 1.61
C ILE A 132 9.89 9.64 1.14
N PRO A 133 11.00 9.93 1.84
CA PRO A 133 11.93 10.96 1.40
C PRO A 133 12.66 10.51 0.13
N TYR A 134 12.92 11.44 -0.77
CA TYR A 134 13.78 11.28 -1.92
C TYR A 134 14.60 12.55 -2.10
N ASP A 135 15.77 12.43 -2.71
CA ASP A 135 16.62 13.57 -3.05
C ASP A 135 15.92 14.43 -4.12
N ALA A 136 16.01 15.75 -4.01
CA ALA A 136 15.49 16.68 -5.01
C ALA A 136 16.46 16.84 -6.19
N GLU A 137 17.74 16.52 -6.01
CA GLU A 137 18.74 16.56 -7.07
C GLU A 137 18.63 15.30 -7.94
N TRP A 138 18.11 15.42 -9.16
CA TRP A 138 17.96 14.29 -10.09
C TRP A 138 19.30 13.87 -10.69
N LYS A 139 19.83 12.72 -10.25
CA LYS A 139 21.22 12.30 -10.53
C LYS A 139 21.37 11.29 -11.65
N LEU A 140 20.33 10.54 -11.97
CA LEU A 140 20.43 9.39 -12.88
C LEU A 140 19.62 9.63 -14.14
N GLU A 141 20.25 9.50 -15.30
CA GLU A 141 19.53 9.44 -16.58
C GLU A 141 18.88 8.08 -16.75
N ARG A 142 17.61 8.09 -17.16
CA ARG A 142 16.78 6.93 -17.42
C ARG A 142 16.04 7.15 -18.73
N GLU A 143 15.84 6.07 -19.46
CA GLU A 143 15.04 6.06 -20.67
C GLU A 143 13.95 5.00 -20.52
N VAL A 144 12.71 5.39 -20.82
CA VAL A 144 11.58 4.46 -20.90
C VAL A 144 10.79 4.78 -22.15
N ASN A 145 10.60 3.78 -23.01
CA ASN A 145 9.86 3.92 -24.27
C ASN A 145 10.35 5.11 -25.14
N GLY A 146 11.67 5.32 -25.23
CA GLY A 146 12.26 6.43 -25.99
C GLY A 146 12.18 7.80 -25.30
N VAL A 147 11.60 7.89 -24.10
CA VAL A 147 11.54 9.12 -23.31
C VAL A 147 12.67 9.10 -22.28
N SER A 148 13.64 10.00 -22.47
CA SER A 148 14.72 10.23 -21.51
C SER A 148 14.31 11.22 -20.43
N PHE A 149 14.67 10.95 -19.18
CA PHE A 149 14.42 11.81 -18.03
C PHE A 149 15.48 11.59 -16.94
N ARG A 150 15.59 12.56 -16.03
CA ARG A 150 16.43 12.43 -14.83
C ARG A 150 15.60 11.93 -13.66
N SER A 151 16.20 11.06 -12.86
CA SER A 151 15.53 10.37 -11.77
C SER A 151 16.48 10.16 -10.58
N ASN A 152 15.90 9.70 -9.47
CA ASN A 152 16.60 9.26 -8.27
C ASN A 152 16.21 7.84 -7.91
N ARG A 153 17.16 7.06 -7.40
CA ARG A 153 16.86 5.76 -6.79
C ARG A 153 16.27 6.00 -5.41
N VAL A 154 15.21 5.27 -5.10
CA VAL A 154 14.52 5.29 -3.80
C VAL A 154 14.32 3.86 -3.33
N VAL A 155 14.33 3.67 -2.01
CA VAL A 155 13.95 2.41 -1.37
C VAL A 155 12.58 2.61 -0.72
N ILE A 156 11.60 1.84 -1.19
CA ILE A 156 10.25 1.82 -0.66
C ILE A 156 10.21 0.83 0.52
N PRO A 157 9.91 1.28 1.75
CA PRO A 157 9.95 0.40 2.92
C PRO A 157 8.97 -0.76 2.82
N SER A 158 7.72 -0.49 2.39
CA SER A 158 6.72 -1.53 2.12
C SER A 158 5.95 -1.22 0.85
N LEU A 159 5.72 -2.25 0.04
CA LEU A 159 4.84 -2.22 -1.13
C LEU A 159 3.85 -3.37 -1.00
N ARG A 160 2.57 -3.03 -0.91
CA ARG A 160 1.49 -4.00 -0.69
C ARG A 160 0.65 -4.17 -1.95
N LEU A 161 0.39 -5.43 -2.28
CA LEU A 161 -0.53 -5.83 -3.33
C LEU A 161 -1.46 -6.91 -2.77
N GLY A 162 -2.75 -6.57 -2.60
CA GLY A 162 -3.68 -7.45 -1.89
C GLY A 162 -3.16 -7.78 -0.49
N ARG A 163 -3.10 -9.07 -0.14
CA ARG A 163 -2.51 -9.53 1.14
C ARG A 163 -0.99 -9.57 1.18
N PHE A 164 -0.32 -9.51 0.04
CA PHE A 164 1.12 -9.67 -0.02
C PHE A 164 1.83 -8.34 0.19
N VAL A 165 2.95 -8.38 0.90
CA VAL A 165 3.79 -7.21 1.20
C VAL A 165 5.22 -7.56 0.82
N SER A 166 5.80 -6.71 -0.02
CA SER A 166 7.23 -6.69 -0.26
C SER A 166 7.87 -5.58 0.59
N ALA A 167 9.09 -5.81 1.06
CA ALA A 167 9.84 -4.84 1.83
C ALA A 167 11.09 -4.39 1.08
N ASN A 168 11.55 -3.17 1.36
CA ASN A 168 12.79 -2.59 0.83
C ASN A 168 12.88 -2.67 -0.71
N ILE A 169 11.80 -2.26 -1.39
CA ILE A 169 11.73 -2.31 -2.85
C ILE A 169 12.48 -1.14 -3.46
N GLU A 170 13.44 -1.45 -4.33
CA GLU A 170 14.16 -0.44 -5.08
C GLU A 170 13.36 0.03 -6.28
N ALA A 171 13.26 1.34 -6.43
CA ALA A 171 12.59 1.95 -7.56
C ALA A 171 13.26 3.26 -7.95
N PHE A 172 12.82 3.81 -9.08
CA PHE A 172 13.21 5.12 -9.55
C PHE A 172 12.02 6.08 -9.44
N VAL A 173 12.31 7.33 -9.08
CA VAL A 173 11.28 8.37 -9.00
C VAL A 173 10.92 8.83 -10.41
N LEU A 174 9.64 8.87 -10.73
CA LEU A 174 9.13 9.48 -11.95
C LEU A 174 8.74 10.94 -11.64
N PRO A 175 9.46 11.94 -12.20
CA PRO A 175 9.15 13.35 -12.02
C PRO A 175 7.75 13.74 -12.52
N ALA A 176 7.20 14.84 -12.01
CA ALA A 176 5.89 15.32 -12.44
C ALA A 176 5.87 15.92 -13.87
N ASP A 177 7.01 16.34 -14.40
CA ASP A 177 7.16 17.00 -15.70
C ASP A 177 7.32 16.04 -16.88
N THR A 178 7.56 14.75 -16.63
CA THR A 178 7.57 13.70 -17.65
C THR A 178 6.18 13.42 -18.20
N ARG A 179 5.78 14.19 -19.21
CA ARG A 179 4.53 13.98 -19.95
C ARG A 179 4.55 12.57 -20.59
N ASN A 180 3.39 11.89 -20.56
CA ASN A 180 3.14 10.59 -21.19
C ASN A 180 3.75 9.35 -20.52
N LEU A 181 4.44 9.49 -19.38
CA LEU A 181 4.86 8.34 -18.58
C LEU A 181 3.94 8.15 -17.38
N SER A 182 3.59 6.90 -17.11
CA SER A 182 2.89 6.49 -15.89
C SER A 182 3.80 5.66 -15.02
N GLY A 183 3.53 5.66 -13.71
CA GLY A 183 4.19 4.75 -12.78
C GLY A 183 3.96 3.30 -13.17
N PHE A 184 4.98 2.47 -12.99
CA PHE A 184 4.89 1.05 -13.27
C PHE A 184 5.71 0.21 -12.29
N LEU A 185 5.32 -1.04 -12.12
CA LEU A 185 5.97 -2.01 -11.26
C LEU A 185 6.54 -3.14 -12.11
N ALA A 186 7.84 -3.39 -11.93
CA ALA A 186 8.54 -4.54 -12.50
C ALA A 186 8.37 -5.78 -11.60
N ASP A 187 8.73 -6.96 -12.12
CA ASP A 187 8.59 -8.23 -11.38
C ASP A 187 9.47 -8.26 -10.12
N ASN A 188 10.63 -7.59 -10.17
CA ASN A 188 11.55 -7.47 -9.03
C ASN A 188 10.98 -6.69 -7.84
N ALA A 189 9.86 -5.98 -7.99
CA ALA A 189 9.14 -5.38 -6.87
C ALA A 189 8.43 -6.42 -5.99
N PHE A 190 8.37 -7.68 -6.42
CA PHE A 190 7.62 -8.76 -5.78
C PHE A 190 8.47 -10.03 -5.61
N PRO A 191 9.57 -10.00 -4.82
CA PRO A 191 10.47 -11.15 -4.69
C PRO A 191 9.78 -12.40 -4.12
N ASN A 192 8.76 -12.21 -3.27
CA ASN A 192 8.12 -13.30 -2.52
C ASN A 192 6.80 -13.80 -3.14
N PHE A 193 6.34 -13.19 -4.22
CA PHE A 193 5.13 -13.65 -4.91
C PHE A 193 5.10 -13.19 -6.36
N ARG A 194 4.40 -13.94 -7.21
CA ARG A 194 4.15 -13.58 -8.60
C ARG A 194 2.71 -13.14 -8.83
N ILE A 195 2.52 -12.36 -9.88
CA ILE A 195 1.21 -11.88 -10.34
C ILE A 195 0.80 -12.69 -11.58
N ASP A 196 -0.13 -13.63 -11.40
CA ASP A 196 -0.71 -14.39 -12.50
C ASP A 196 -1.91 -13.62 -13.08
N VAL A 197 -1.74 -13.04 -14.27
CA VAL A 197 -2.81 -12.37 -15.02
C VAL A 197 -3.17 -13.20 -16.24
N LYS A 198 -4.46 -13.52 -16.40
CA LYS A 198 -4.95 -14.12 -17.63
C LYS A 198 -5.42 -13.04 -18.61
N PRO A 199 -5.15 -13.17 -19.91
CA PRO A 199 -5.64 -12.22 -20.91
C PRO A 199 -7.16 -12.04 -20.80
N GLY A 200 -7.61 -10.79 -20.74
CA GLY A 200 -9.04 -10.44 -20.67
C GLY A 200 -9.68 -10.59 -19.28
N GLU A 201 -8.98 -11.10 -18.26
CA GLU A 201 -9.49 -11.12 -16.89
C GLU A 201 -9.20 -9.78 -16.18
N SER A 202 -10.18 -9.25 -15.45
CA SER A 202 -10.05 -8.06 -14.60
C SER A 202 -9.54 -8.36 -13.18
N VAL A 203 -9.05 -9.59 -12.97
CA VAL A 203 -8.56 -10.07 -11.68
C VAL A 203 -7.21 -10.75 -11.90
N ALA A 204 -6.20 -10.30 -11.17
CA ALA A 204 -4.93 -11.00 -11.06
C ALA A 204 -4.92 -11.87 -9.80
N ARG A 205 -4.30 -13.04 -9.91
CA ARG A 205 -4.07 -13.95 -8.77
C ARG A 205 -2.64 -13.82 -8.29
N LEU A 206 -2.47 -13.57 -7.02
CA LEU A 206 -1.17 -13.47 -6.36
C LEU A 206 -0.80 -14.82 -5.78
N ARG A 207 0.40 -15.32 -6.11
CA ARG A 207 0.88 -16.62 -5.62
C ARG A 207 2.27 -16.50 -5.03
N PRO A 208 2.54 -17.13 -3.87
CA PRO A 208 3.89 -17.17 -3.32
C PRO A 208 4.89 -17.78 -4.32
N THR A 209 6.08 -17.20 -4.41
CA THR A 209 7.24 -17.84 -5.04
C THR A 209 7.79 -18.85 -4.04
N ARG A 210 7.86 -20.13 -4.42
CA ARG A 210 8.39 -21.19 -3.55
C ARG A 210 9.90 -21.08 -3.39
#